data_AF-A0A0W1C877-F1
#
_entry.id   AF-A0A0W1C877-F1
#
_cell.length_a   1.000
_cell.length_b   1.000
_cell.length_c   1.000
_cell.angle_alpha   90.00
_cell.angle_beta   90.00
_cell.angle_gamma   90.00
#
_symmetry.space_group_name_H-M   'P 1'
#
loop_
_entity.id
_entity.type
_entity.pdbx_description
1 polymer ?
#
loop_
_entity_poly.entity_id
_entity_poly.type
_entity_poly.pdbx_seq_one_letter_code
_entity_poly.pdbx_strand_id
1 'polypeptide(L)'
;MDAAEEFERVRVLYPDAGLLEEGGQAYVHLPALPIATPQGAVTREAILSPHAHSGYMTRLFLSESVPSNVNNWTTHILFTRPWFTWSWQNVEATQPWTTILANHLAALR
;
A
#
# COMPACT_ATOMS: atom_id res chain seq x y z
N MET A 1 11.64 2.62 -14.00
CA MET A 1 12.13 1.52 -13.14
C MET A 1 11.44 0.26 -13.62
N ASP A 2 12.13 -0.88 -13.58
CA ASP A 2 11.51 -2.16 -13.91
C ASP A 2 10.63 -2.61 -12.75
N ALA A 3 9.36 -2.90 -13.02
CA ALA A 3 8.39 -3.33 -12.02
C ALA A 3 8.80 -4.67 -11.38
N ALA A 4 9.43 -5.56 -12.14
CA ALA A 4 9.90 -6.84 -11.63
C ALA A 4 11.02 -6.67 -10.59
N GLU A 5 11.99 -5.79 -10.87
CA GLU A 5 13.09 -5.49 -9.95
C GLU A 5 12.59 -4.85 -8.65
N GLU A 6 11.68 -3.88 -8.75
CA GLU A 6 11.10 -3.22 -7.58
C GLU A 6 10.22 -4.17 -6.75
N PHE A 7 9.47 -5.05 -7.40
CA PHE A 7 8.71 -6.10 -6.72
C PHE A 7 9.62 -7.05 -5.93
N GLU A 8 10.72 -7.52 -6.52
CA GLU A 8 11.64 -8.42 -5.83
C GLU A 8 12.26 -7.77 -4.58
N ARG A 9 12.52 -6.46 -4.60
CA ARG A 9 12.95 -5.71 -3.40
C ARG A 9 11.90 -5.74 -2.30
N VAL A 10 10.62 -5.62 -2.64
CA VAL A 10 9.53 -5.74 -1.66
C VAL A 10 9.42 -7.18 -1.15
N ARG A 11 9.53 -8.17 -2.04
CA ARG A 11 9.43 -9.59 -1.72
C ARG A 11 10.51 -10.08 -0.77
N VAL A 12 11.73 -9.52 -0.85
CA VAL A 12 12.80 -9.80 0.13
C VAL A 12 12.37 -9.44 1.56
N LEU A 13 11.59 -8.37 1.73
CA LEU A 13 11.08 -7.93 3.04
C LEU A 13 9.77 -8.64 3.42
N TYR A 14 8.94 -8.96 2.44
CA TYR A 14 7.64 -9.61 2.60
C TYR A 14 7.56 -10.82 1.65
N PRO A 15 8.06 -12.01 2.07
CA PRO A 15 8.21 -13.17 1.18
C PRO A 15 6.92 -13.66 0.52
N ASP A 16 5.78 -13.45 1.18
CA ASP A 16 4.45 -13.82 0.69
C ASP A 16 3.81 -12.74 -0.20
N ALA A 17 4.53 -11.66 -0.51
CA ALA A 17 4.05 -10.63 -1.41
C ALA A 17 3.83 -11.21 -2.83
N GLY A 18 2.76 -10.76 -3.46
CA GLY A 18 2.41 -11.11 -4.84
C GLY A 18 2.42 -9.88 -5.75
N LEU A 19 2.74 -10.08 -7.02
CA LEU A 19 2.57 -9.06 -8.04
C LEU A 19 1.19 -9.25 -8.68
N LEU A 20 0.37 -8.19 -8.67
CA LEU A 20 -0.93 -8.15 -9.34
C LEU A 20 -0.90 -7.14 -10.49
N GLU A 21 -1.83 -7.28 -11.42
CA GLU A 21 -2.02 -6.33 -12.52
C GLU A 21 -3.50 -6.02 -12.71
N GLU A 22 -3.84 -4.73 -12.79
CA GLU A 22 -5.17 -4.24 -13.17
C GLU A 22 -5.00 -3.04 -14.11
N GLY A 23 -5.67 -3.05 -15.25
CA GLY A 23 -5.57 -1.96 -16.24
C GLY A 23 -4.16 -1.72 -16.78
N GLY A 24 -3.31 -2.75 -16.83
CA GLY A 24 -1.91 -2.63 -17.29
C GLY A 24 -0.98 -1.91 -16.31
N GLN A 25 -1.39 -1.77 -15.04
CA GLN A 25 -0.55 -1.23 -13.98
C GLN A 25 -0.24 -2.31 -12.94
N ALA A 26 1.00 -2.34 -12.47
CA ALA A 26 1.46 -3.31 -11.48
C ALA A 26 1.14 -2.85 -10.06
N TYR A 27 0.66 -3.78 -9.23
CA TYR A 27 0.36 -3.58 -7.82
C TYR A 27 1.08 -4.64 -6.99
N VAL A 28 1.45 -4.30 -5.75
CA VAL A 28 1.98 -5.30 -4.82
C VAL A 28 0.89 -5.71 -3.84
N HIS A 29 0.51 -6.99 -3.88
CA HIS A 29 -0.35 -7.60 -2.87
C HIS A 29 0.49 -8.06 -1.69
N LEU A 30 0.06 -7.71 -0.49
CA LEU A 30 0.71 -8.04 0.77
C LEU A 30 -0.34 -8.75 1.64
N PRO A 31 -0.37 -10.10 1.68
CA PRO A 31 -1.44 -10.83 2.36
C PRO A 31 -1.45 -10.64 3.88
N ALA A 32 -0.29 -10.35 4.47
CA ALA A 32 -0.13 -10.14 5.91
C ALA A 32 0.88 -9.02 6.19
N LEU A 33 0.45 -7.77 6.03
CA LEU A 33 1.27 -6.58 6.31
C LEU A 33 1.18 -6.21 7.81
N PRO A 34 2.28 -6.29 8.58
CA PRO A 34 2.33 -5.72 9.92
C PRO A 34 2.34 -4.19 9.87
N ILE A 35 1.45 -3.58 10.65
CA ILE A 35 1.24 -2.14 10.72
C ILE A 35 1.34 -1.72 12.19
N ALA A 36 2.28 -0.83 12.48
CA ALA A 36 2.36 -0.20 13.80
C ALA A 36 1.35 0.95 13.88
N THR A 37 0.56 1.00 14.94
CA THR A 37 -0.39 2.08 15.22
C THR A 37 -0.23 2.59 16.67
N PRO A 38 -0.84 3.75 17.03
CA PRO A 38 -0.78 4.27 18.40
C PRO A 38 -1.34 3.30 19.46
N GLN A 39 -2.23 2.38 19.06
CA GLN A 39 -2.90 1.41 19.94
C GLN A 39 -2.25 0.03 19.91
N GLY A 40 -1.18 -0.16 19.13
CA GLY A 40 -0.43 -1.41 19.01
C GLY A 40 -0.25 -1.86 17.58
N ALA A 41 0.48 -2.97 17.40
CA ALA A 41 0.66 -3.56 16.09
C ALA A 41 -0.60 -4.33 15.67
N VAL A 42 -1.02 -4.13 14.41
CA VAL A 42 -2.09 -4.90 13.76
C VAL A 42 -1.56 -5.50 12.47
N THR A 43 -2.21 -6.55 11.96
CA THR A 43 -1.91 -7.10 10.64
C THR A 43 -3.11 -6.91 9.72
N ARG A 44 -2.85 -6.53 8.47
CA ARG A 44 -3.88 -6.35 7.43
C ARG A 44 -3.41 -6.96 6.11
N GLU A 45 -4.36 -7.43 5.32
CA GLU A 45 -4.12 -7.61 3.90
C GLU A 45 -4.04 -6.22 3.25
N ALA A 46 -3.12 -6.03 2.32
CA ALA A 46 -2.89 -4.75 1.68
C ALA A 46 -2.56 -4.84 0.19
N ILE A 47 -2.80 -3.75 -0.53
CA ILE A 47 -2.37 -3.54 -1.90
C ILE A 47 -1.62 -2.20 -1.99
N LEU A 48 -0.37 -2.26 -2.44
CA LEU A 48 0.41 -1.08 -2.79
C LEU A 48 0.18 -0.74 -4.27
N SER A 49 -0.18 0.52 -4.52
CA SER A 49 -0.19 1.16 -5.84
C SER A 49 1.00 2.12 -5.92
N PRO A 50 2.12 1.71 -6.54
CA PRO A 50 3.31 2.55 -6.68
C PRO A 50 3.21 3.60 -7.80
N HIS A 51 2.06 3.68 -8.46
CA HIS A 51 1.71 4.62 -9.52
C HIS A 51 0.48 5.46 -9.16
N ALA A 52 0.20 6.45 -10.01
CA ALA A 52 -0.87 7.40 -9.80
C ALA A 52 -2.24 6.69 -9.73
N HIS A 53 -2.98 6.96 -8.66
CA HIS A 53 -4.30 6.39 -8.44
C HIS A 53 -5.22 7.36 -7.71
N SER A 54 -6.43 7.58 -8.26
CA SER A 54 -7.49 8.40 -7.64
C SER A 54 -6.99 9.77 -7.12
N GLY A 55 -6.16 10.45 -7.91
CA GLY A 55 -5.64 11.79 -7.62
C GLY A 55 -4.36 11.86 -6.77
N TYR A 56 -3.74 10.72 -6.43
CA TYR A 56 -2.50 10.66 -5.64
C TYR A 56 -1.41 9.95 -6.44
N MET A 57 -0.15 10.34 -6.27
CA MET A 57 0.98 9.77 -7.02
C MET A 57 1.26 8.31 -6.67
N THR A 58 0.96 7.90 -5.45
CA THR A 58 1.02 6.51 -4.97
C THR A 58 -0.07 6.31 -3.92
N ARG A 59 -0.47 5.07 -3.66
CA ARG A 59 -1.44 4.73 -2.61
C ARG A 59 -1.17 3.39 -1.95
N LEU A 60 -1.57 3.28 -0.68
CA LEU A 60 -1.72 2.01 0.03
C LEU A 60 -3.20 1.77 0.32
N PHE A 61 -3.65 0.55 0.05
CA PHE A 61 -5.00 0.06 0.27
C PHE A 61 -4.95 -1.08 1.28
N LEU A 62 -5.87 -1.11 2.25
CA LEU A 62 -5.95 -2.10 3.31
C LEU A 62 -7.31 -2.81 3.25
N SER A 63 -7.36 -4.07 3.68
CA SER A 63 -8.62 -4.82 3.75
C SER A 63 -9.63 -4.20 4.69
N GLU A 64 -9.15 -3.54 5.75
CA GLU A 64 -9.93 -2.84 6.77
C GLU A 64 -9.12 -1.65 7.28
N SER A 65 -9.79 -0.64 7.85
CA SER A 65 -9.09 0.44 8.54
C SER A 65 -8.32 -0.07 9.76
N VAL A 66 -7.41 0.77 10.24
CA VAL A 66 -6.62 0.52 11.46
C VAL A 66 -6.92 1.60 12.49
N PRO A 67 -6.81 1.29 13.79
CA PRO A 67 -6.90 2.31 14.83
C PRO A 67 -5.65 3.21 14.70
N SER A 68 -5.79 4.38 14.10
CA SER A 68 -4.71 5.36 13.91
C SER A 68 -5.22 6.79 14.05
N ASN A 69 -4.33 7.77 13.92
CA ASN A 69 -4.68 9.20 13.95
C ASN A 69 -5.32 9.71 12.64
N VAL A 70 -5.41 8.83 11.63
CA VAL A 70 -5.97 9.14 10.32
C VAL A 70 -7.49 8.95 10.36
N ASN A 71 -8.24 10.02 10.08
CA ASN A 71 -9.71 10.04 10.17
C ASN A 71 -10.41 10.11 8.80
N ASN A 72 -9.65 10.28 7.71
CA ASN A 72 -10.14 10.52 6.35
C ASN A 72 -10.09 9.25 5.49
N TRP A 73 -10.68 8.17 5.99
CA TRP A 73 -10.76 6.91 5.26
C TRP A 73 -11.77 6.98 4.11
N THR A 74 -11.37 6.46 2.95
CA THR A 74 -12.24 6.26 1.79
C THR A 74 -12.14 4.82 1.28
N THR A 75 -13.16 4.37 0.57
CA THR A 75 -13.21 3.02 -0.01
C THR A 75 -13.08 3.08 -1.52
N HIS A 76 -12.31 2.15 -2.10
CA HIS A 76 -12.15 1.98 -3.54
C HIS A 76 -12.32 0.50 -3.91
N ILE A 77 -12.88 0.22 -5.08
CA ILE A 77 -12.93 -1.13 -5.62
C ILE A 77 -11.65 -1.38 -6.42
N LEU A 78 -10.91 -2.42 -6.05
CA LEU A 78 -9.75 -2.95 -6.78
C LEU A 78 -9.85 -4.47 -6.79
N PHE A 79 -9.55 -5.09 -7.93
CA PHE A 79 -9.62 -6.55 -8.08
C PHE A 79 -10.98 -7.10 -7.61
N THR A 80 -12.07 -6.43 -7.99
CA THR A 80 -13.47 -6.78 -7.69
C THR A 80 -13.88 -6.75 -6.20
N ARG A 81 -13.05 -6.21 -5.31
CA ARG A 81 -13.32 -6.13 -3.85
C ARG A 81 -13.11 -4.70 -3.32
N PRO A 82 -13.87 -4.26 -2.30
CA PRO A 82 -13.59 -3.00 -1.61
C PRO A 82 -12.32 -3.03 -0.78
N TRP A 83 -11.59 -1.92 -0.81
CA TRP A 83 -10.40 -1.66 0.00
C TRP A 83 -10.46 -0.27 0.63
N PHE A 84 -9.90 -0.15 1.83
CA PHE A 84 -9.81 1.08 2.60
C PHE A 84 -8.48 1.78 2.37
N THR A 85 -8.50 3.09 2.24
CA THR A 85 -7.32 3.93 2.03
C THR A 85 -7.58 5.30 2.63
N TRP A 86 -6.57 6.15 2.70
CA TRP A 86 -6.66 7.49 3.26
C TRP A 86 -5.90 8.49 2.40
N SER A 87 -6.13 9.78 2.62
CA SER A 87 -5.33 10.81 1.94
C SER A 87 -3.95 10.89 2.59
N TRP A 88 -2.93 10.59 1.81
CA TRP A 88 -1.53 10.79 2.15
C TRP A 88 -0.77 11.28 0.92
N GLN A 89 -0.02 12.37 1.06
CA GLN A 89 0.61 13.08 -0.05
C GLN A 89 2.14 13.11 0.11
N ASN A 90 2.83 13.70 -0.88
CA ASN A 90 4.29 13.85 -0.91
C ASN A 90 5.05 12.51 -0.95
N VAL A 91 4.43 11.47 -1.53
CA VAL A 91 5.07 10.18 -1.80
C VAL A 91 5.25 10.05 -3.31
N GLU A 92 6.45 10.36 -3.78
CA GLU A 92 6.82 10.38 -5.20
C GLU A 92 6.84 8.98 -5.80
N ALA A 93 6.22 8.79 -6.97
CA ALA A 93 6.20 7.51 -7.68
C ALA A 93 7.57 7.07 -8.22
N THR A 94 8.56 7.96 -8.20
CA THR A 94 9.96 7.67 -8.58
C THR A 94 10.77 7.03 -7.46
N GLN A 95 10.23 6.97 -6.24
CA GLN A 95 10.88 6.31 -5.10
C GLN A 95 10.83 4.78 -5.26
N PRO A 96 11.79 4.05 -4.66
CA PRO A 96 11.69 2.59 -4.55
C PRO A 96 10.38 2.16 -3.88
N TRP A 97 9.78 1.05 -4.31
CA TRP A 97 8.48 0.59 -3.80
C TRP A 97 8.51 0.31 -2.30
N THR A 98 9.65 -0.15 -1.77
CA THR A 98 9.88 -0.31 -0.33
C THR A 98 9.81 1.03 0.41
N THR A 99 10.33 2.10 -0.18
CA THR A 99 10.27 3.46 0.37
C THR A 99 8.87 4.03 0.29
N ILE A 100 8.15 3.80 -0.82
CA ILE A 100 6.74 4.19 -0.96
C ILE A 100 5.90 3.52 0.15
N LEU A 101 6.06 2.21 0.33
CA LEU A 101 5.37 1.45 1.37
C LEU A 101 5.68 1.98 2.77
N ALA A 102 6.96 2.23 3.08
CA ALA A 102 7.38 2.76 4.37
C ALA A 102 6.78 4.15 4.66
N ASN A 103 6.68 5.02 3.65
CA ASN A 103 6.06 6.34 3.78
C ASN A 103 4.58 6.25 4.14
N HIS A 104 3.83 5.35 3.48
CA HIS A 104 2.42 5.14 3.82
C HIS A 104 2.27 4.55 5.23
N LEU A 105 3.09 3.56 5.60
CA LEU A 105 3.06 3.00 6.96
C LEU A 105 3.39 4.02 8.05
N ALA A 106 4.25 4.99 7.77
CA ALA A 106 4.58 6.06 8.71
C ALA A 106 3.37 6.94 9.05
N ALA A 107 2.40 7.08 8.13
CA ALA A 107 1.18 7.87 8.34
C ALA A 107 0.22 7.24 9.37
N LEU A 108 0.34 5.94 9.64
CA LEU A 108 -0.57 5.18 10.49
C LEU A 108 -0.11 5.04 11.94
N ARG A 109 1.07 5.60 12.25
CA ARG A 109 1.68 5.58 13.59
C ARG A 109 1.13 6.64 14.53
#